data_AF-A0A1Z1W3B4-F1
#
_entry.id   AF-A0A1Z1W3B4-F1
#
_cell.length_a   1.000
_cell.length_b   1.000
_cell.length_c   1.000
_cell.angle_alpha   90.00
_cell.angle_beta   90.00
_cell.angle_gamma   90.00
#
_symmetry.space_group_name_H-M   'P 1'
#
loop_
_entity.id
_entity.type
_entity.pdbx_description
1 polymer ?
#
loop_
_entity_poly.entity_id
_entity_poly.type
_entity_poly.pdbx_seq_one_letter_code
_entity_poly.pdbx_strand_id
1 'polypeptide(L)' 'MAGPVLEVSTDSVPAPDRFGWWAEMVGNEVMPVTVRSAHAAVFQGRANAVELPDSQVAFFGFSR' A
#
# COMPACT_ATOMS: atom_id res chain seq x y z
N MET A 1 22.03 3.08 -10.33
CA MET A 1 20.88 3.74 -10.98
C MET A 1 19.62 3.25 -10.29
N ALA A 2 18.61 4.10 -10.11
CA ALA A 2 17.32 3.67 -9.57
C ALA A 2 16.57 2.80 -10.59
N GLY A 3 15.84 1.79 -10.10
CA GLY A 3 14.95 0.96 -10.90
C GLY A 3 13.69 1.71 -11.36
N PRO A 4 12.79 1.04 -12.10
CA PRO A 4 11.48 1.60 -12.43
C PRO A 4 10.65 1.83 -11.16
N VAL A 5 9.76 2.82 -11.22
CA VAL A 5 8.76 3.04 -10.16
C VAL A 5 7.64 2.01 -10.33
N LEU A 6 7.34 1.26 -9.28
CA LEU A 6 6.19 0.38 -9.19
C LEU A 6 5.04 1.13 -8.52
N GLU A 7 3.84 1.03 -9.09
CA GLU A 7 2.61 1.61 -8.52
C GLU A 7 1.58 0.51 -8.30
N VAL A 8 0.95 0.54 -7.13
CA VAL A 8 -0.24 -0.26 -6.83
C VAL A 8 -1.36 0.65 -6.31
N SER A 9 -2.59 0.38 -6.75
CA SER A 9 -3.80 1.05 -6.27
C SER A 9 -4.82 0.00 -5.86
N THR A 10 -5.56 0.26 -4.79
CA THR A 10 -6.71 -0.57 -4.38
C THR A 10 -7.86 -0.53 -5.39
N ASP A 11 -7.82 0.34 -6.40
CA ASP A 11 -8.85 0.38 -7.46
C ASP A 11 -8.92 -0.91 -8.27
N SER A 12 -7.81 -1.65 -8.36
CA SER A 12 -7.76 -2.98 -9.00
C SER A 12 -8.22 -4.12 -8.08
N VAL A 13 -8.53 -3.82 -6.81
CA VAL A 13 -9.00 -4.78 -5.80
C VAL A 13 -10.52 -4.63 -5.63
N PRO A 14 -11.29 -5.73 -5.55
CA PRO A 14 -12.71 -5.67 -5.24
C PRO A 14 -12.97 -4.84 -3.98
N ALA A 15 -13.99 -3.97 -4.04
CA ALA A 15 -14.32 -3.02 -2.98
C ALA A 15 -14.32 -3.59 -1.54
N PRO A 16 -14.93 -4.76 -1.23
CA PRO A 16 -14.95 -5.29 0.14
C PRO A 16 -13.56 -5.68 0.66
N ASP A 17 -12.61 -5.96 -0.23
CA ASP A 17 -11.31 -6.54 0.12
C ASP A 17 -10.19 -5.49 0.21
N ARG A 18 -10.44 -4.26 -0.27
CA ARG A 18 -9.43 -3.19 -0.40
C ARG A 18 -8.66 -2.91 0.89
N PHE A 19 -9.38 -2.72 1.99
CA PHE A 19 -8.76 -2.39 3.28
C PHE A 19 -7.95 -3.57 3.83
N GLY A 20 -8.49 -4.80 3.74
CA GLY A 20 -7.80 -6.00 4.21
C GLY A 20 -6.51 -6.26 3.44
N TRP A 21 -6.61 -6.24 2.11
CA TRP A 21 -5.46 -6.37 1.21
C TRP A 21 -4.39 -5.31 1.47
N TRP A 22 -4.81 -4.04 1.64
CA TRP A 22 -3.89 -2.94 1.94
C TRP A 22 -3.17 -3.12 3.28
N ALA A 23 -3.90 -3.49 4.33
CA ALA A 23 -3.34 -3.68 5.66
C ALA A 23 -2.31 -4.83 5.68
N GLU A 24 -2.59 -5.92 4.95
CA GLU A 24 -1.65 -7.02 4.77
C GLU A 24 -0.39 -6.58 4.02
N MET A 25 -0.55 -5.87 2.90
CA MET A 25 0.58 -5.36 2.11
C MET A 25 1.48 -4.43 2.92
N VAL A 26 0.92 -3.44 3.64
CA VAL A 26 1.70 -2.55 4.50
C VAL A 26 2.40 -3.30 5.64
N GLY A 27 1.73 -4.30 6.21
CA GLY A 27 2.32 -5.15 7.27
C GLY A 27 3.51 -5.98 6.80
N ASN A 28 3.50 -6.41 5.53
CA ASN A 28 4.59 -7.17 4.93
C ASN A 28 5.76 -6.26 4.47
N GLU A 29 5.46 -5.08 3.93
CA GLU A 29 6.48 -4.21 3.31
C GLU A 29 7.17 -3.24 4.30
N VAL A 30 6.48 -2.73 5.32
CA VAL A 30 7.04 -1.68 6.19
C VAL A 30 7.63 -2.25 7.47
N MET A 31 6.77 -2.86 8.29
CA MET A 31 7.10 -3.54 9.54
C MET A 31 5.83 -4.24 10.04
N PRO A 32 5.91 -5.21 10.96
CA PRO A 32 4.73 -5.86 11.52
C PRO A 32 3.80 -4.87 12.24
N VAL A 33 2.82 -4.34 11.51
CA VAL A 33 1.82 -3.37 12.01
C VAL A 33 0.41 -3.90 11.87
N THR A 34 -0.47 -3.44 12.75
CA THR A 34 -1.91 -3.62 12.59
C THR A 34 -2.55 -2.28 12.25
N VAL A 35 -3.19 -2.19 11.09
CA VAL A 35 -3.94 -1.01 10.66
C VAL A 35 -5.42 -1.21 10.95
N ARG A 36 -6.08 -0.20 11.53
CA ARG A 36 -7.53 -0.21 11.80
C ARG A 36 -8.14 1.09 11.31
N SER A 37 -9.33 1.02 10.71
CA SER A 37 -10.05 2.21 10.24
C SER A 37 -11.56 2.02 10.40
N ALA A 38 -12.25 3.06 10.84
CA ALA A 38 -13.71 3.12 10.84
C ALA A 38 -14.30 3.26 9.42
N HIS A 39 -13.46 3.50 8.41
CA HIS A 39 -13.84 3.76 7.03
C HIS A 39 -13.43 2.64 6.07
N ALA A 40 -13.31 1.41 6.57
CA ALA A 40 -12.85 0.26 5.77
C ALA A 40 -13.69 0.02 4.50
N ALA A 41 -15.01 0.25 4.57
CA ALA A 41 -15.94 0.01 3.46
C ALA A 41 -15.76 0.95 2.26
N VAL A 42 -15.13 2.11 2.46
CA VAL A 42 -14.90 3.12 1.41
C VAL A 42 -13.42 3.37 1.16
N PHE A 43 -12.56 2.51 1.74
CA PHE A 43 -11.12 2.70 1.73
C PHE A 43 -10.54 2.75 0.31
N GLN A 44 -9.65 3.72 0.10
CA GLN A 44 -8.82 3.83 -1.10
C GLN A 44 -7.36 4.02 -0.68
N GLY A 45 -6.46 3.22 -1.26
CA GLY A 45 -5.03 3.25 -1.01
C GLY A 45 -4.22 3.23 -2.30
N ARG A 46 -3.10 3.93 -2.32
CA ARG A 46 -2.10 3.90 -3.38
C ARG A 46 -0.71 3.81 -2.76
N ALA A 47 0.13 2.92 -3.29
CA ALA A 47 1.53 2.85 -2.94
C ALA A 47 2.41 2.97 -4.18
N ASN A 48 3.53 3.67 -4.03
CA ASN A 48 4.58 3.74 -5.04
C ASN A 48 5.89 3.26 -4.40
N ALA A 49 6.66 2.44 -5.10
CA ALA A 49 7.97 1.98 -4.63
C ALA A 49 9.01 2.14 -5.73
N VAL A 50 10.24 2.48 -5.33
CA VAL A 50 11.40 2.50 -6.22
C VAL A 50 12.58 1.83 -5.54
N GLU A 51 13.22 0.92 -6.27
CA GLU A 51 14.45 0.27 -5.85
C GLU A 51 15.66 1.17 -6.14
N LEU A 52 16.52 1.32 -5.14
CA LEU A 52 17.84 1.92 -5.21
C LEU A 52 18.89 0.80 -5.00
N PRO A 53 20.18 1.03 -5.29
CA PRO A 53 21.19 -0.05 -5.24
C PRO A 53 21.25 -0.84 -3.92
N ASP A 54 21.03 -0.18 -2.78
CA ASP A 54 21.12 -0.79 -1.44
C ASP A 54 19.90 -0.47 -0.56
N SER A 55 18.82 0.06 -1.14
CA SER A 55 17.65 0.49 -0.38
C SER A 55 16.41 0.55 -1.25
N GLN A 56 15.26 0.60 -0.60
CA GLN A 56 13.97 0.81 -1.25
C GLN A 56 13.34 2.08 -0.65
N VAL A 57 12.70 2.88 -1.49
CA VAL A 57 11.87 4.01 -1.04
C VAL A 57 10.44 3.74 -1.46
N ALA A 58 9.55 3.69 -0.48
CA ALA A 58 8.12 3.50 -0.71
C ALA A 58 7.30 4.66 -0.13
N PHE A 59 6.29 5.09 -0.87
CA PHE A 59 5.32 6.10 -0.48
C PHE A 59 3.95 5.44 -0.38
N PHE A 60 3.31 5.58 0.77
CA PHE A 60 1.99 5.05 1.04
C PHE A 60 1.01 6.20 1.26
N GLY A 61 -0.06 6.26 0.48
CA GLY A 61 -1.14 7.23 0.63
C GLY A 61 -2.49 6.53 0.71
N PHE A 62 -3.39 7.04 1.54
CA PHE A 62 -4.74 6.51 1.66
C PHE A 62 -5.75 7.61 1.95
N SER A 63 -6.99 7.36 1.54
CA SER A 63 -8.16 8.21 1.79
C SER A 63 -9.38 7.37 2.13
N ARG A 64 -10.45 8.06 2.50
CA ARG A 64 -11.80 7.52 2.67
C ARG A 64 -12.68 7.93 1.49
#